data_AF-A0ABD4EEB5-F1
#
_entry.id   AF-A0ABD4EEB5-F1
#
_cell.length_a   1.000
_cell.length_b   1.000
_cell.length_c   1.000
_cell.angle_alpha   90.00
_cell.angle_beta   90.00
_cell.angle_gamma   90.00
#
_symmetry.space_group_name_H-M   'P 1'
#
loop_
_entity.id
_entity.type
_entity.pdbx_description
1 polymer ?
#
loop_
_entity_poly.entity_id
_entity_poly.type
_entity_poly.pdbx_seq_one_letter_code
_entity_poly.pdbx_strand_id
1 'polypeptide(L)'
;MQQDVRSFIDQQVFNKEDENEETLKVPQEQPFAVNNVQLNMKKGNVEEKYGKAKRITTNEYGTKWYAYYDGDYQRFVMIAYLDNKVHALYTNQNIITSKSKIKYGTPKQVVRQRLGQPITEMDKQRLRIAIKNSEYDVFHSNHVYTTIFYDKHEQNGVTALMQVSDKMEKRLTKQYAAPSKSLAKSYEMQNVDLINSERKQHQLATLSYSSNISNTARKHSEDMAKHHYFDHTNLDQESPFDRLKADHIEFNAAGENLAYGQVSSIYAHQGLMNSLGHRKNILNEHFNTVGVGVDFNDERQPYWTENYTG
;
A
#
# COMPACT_ATOMS: atom_id res chain seq x y z
N MET A 1 -37.24 11.01 -13.80
CA MET A 1 -37.11 9.83 -12.91
C MET A 1 -35.74 9.15 -12.89
N GLN A 2 -34.97 9.02 -13.99
CA GLN A 2 -33.58 8.51 -13.91
C GLN A 2 -32.49 9.61 -13.86
N GLN A 3 -32.82 10.86 -14.19
CA GLN A 3 -31.90 12.00 -14.01
C GLN A 3 -31.97 12.61 -12.61
N ASP A 4 -33.11 12.51 -11.92
CA ASP A 4 -33.32 13.08 -10.57
C ASP A 4 -32.72 12.24 -9.44
N VAL A 5 -32.41 10.96 -9.68
CA VAL A 5 -31.78 10.08 -8.67
C VAL A 5 -30.26 10.29 -8.63
N ARG A 6 -29.64 10.72 -9.73
CA ARG A 6 -28.20 11.05 -9.76
C ARG A 6 -27.89 12.34 -8.99
N SER A 7 -28.74 13.37 -9.09
CA SER A 7 -28.55 14.60 -8.31
C SER A 7 -28.78 14.38 -6.82
N PHE A 8 -29.64 13.43 -6.43
CA PHE A 8 -29.89 13.08 -5.02
C PHE A 8 -28.73 12.31 -4.38
N ILE A 9 -28.07 11.42 -5.14
CA ILE A 9 -26.87 10.71 -4.70
C ILE A 9 -25.67 11.67 -4.62
N ASP A 10 -25.51 12.57 -5.59
CA ASP A 10 -24.45 13.58 -5.56
C ASP A 10 -24.64 14.59 -4.41
N GLN A 11 -25.86 14.84 -3.94
CA GLN A 11 -26.11 15.71 -2.77
C GLN A 11 -25.96 14.99 -1.42
N GLN A 12 -26.22 13.68 -1.32
CA GLN A 12 -26.08 12.94 -0.06
C GLN A 12 -24.65 12.48 0.24
N VAL A 13 -23.79 12.35 -0.76
CA VAL A 13 -22.36 12.02 -0.54
C VAL A 13 -21.58 13.22 0.03
N PHE A 14 -22.13 14.44 -0.02
CA PHE A 14 -21.50 15.66 0.49
C PHE A 14 -22.12 16.27 1.76
N ASN A 15 -23.18 15.67 2.33
CA ASN A 15 -23.89 16.23 3.49
C ASN A 15 -23.76 15.39 4.78
N LYS A 16 -22.54 15.00 5.10
CA LYS A 16 -22.10 14.96 6.50
C LYS A 16 -20.84 15.81 6.60
N GLU A 17 -21.05 17.10 6.73
CA GLU A 17 -20.03 18.02 7.21
C GLU A 17 -19.71 17.60 8.66
N ASP A 18 -18.65 16.80 8.83
CA ASP A 18 -17.93 16.79 10.08
C ASP A 18 -17.34 18.20 10.23
N GLU A 19 -17.86 19.00 11.17
CA GLU A 19 -17.56 20.42 11.40
C GLU A 19 -16.07 20.71 11.75
N ASN A 20 -15.17 19.74 11.60
CA ASN A 20 -13.72 19.84 11.80
C ASN A 20 -12.88 19.32 10.62
N GLU A 21 -13.47 18.99 9.47
CA GLU A 21 -12.67 18.55 8.31
C GLU A 21 -11.98 19.71 7.60
N GLU A 22 -10.65 19.77 7.75
CA GLU A 22 -9.83 20.67 6.95
C GLU A 22 -10.02 20.33 5.47
N THR A 23 -10.59 21.26 4.71
CA THR A 23 -10.83 21.09 3.27
C THR A 23 -9.54 20.73 2.52
N LEU A 24 -9.66 19.79 1.58
CA LEU A 24 -8.54 19.38 0.75
C LEU A 24 -8.15 20.52 -0.22
N LYS A 25 -6.91 20.97 -0.13
CA LYS A 25 -6.37 22.10 -0.90
C LYS A 25 -5.54 21.58 -2.06
N VAL A 26 -5.65 22.25 -3.21
CA VAL A 26 -4.71 22.03 -4.32
C VAL A 26 -3.35 22.60 -3.92
N PRO A 27 -2.25 21.83 -4.02
CA PRO A 27 -0.92 22.31 -3.64
C PRO A 27 -0.45 23.47 -4.53
N GLN A 28 0.16 24.49 -3.91
CA GLN A 28 0.67 25.68 -4.62
C GLN A 28 2.09 25.49 -5.14
N GLU A 29 2.92 24.70 -4.47
CA GLU A 29 4.31 24.48 -4.86
C GLU A 29 4.47 23.10 -5.52
N GLN A 30 4.13 22.03 -4.81
CA GLN A 30 4.29 20.66 -5.30
C GLN A 30 3.19 20.27 -6.31
N PRO A 31 3.44 19.30 -7.21
CA PRO A 31 2.44 18.84 -8.17
C PRO A 31 1.27 18.09 -7.51
N PHE A 32 1.54 17.38 -6.41
CA PHE A 32 0.58 16.58 -5.65
C PHE A 32 0.65 16.89 -4.16
N ALA A 33 -0.47 16.67 -3.49
CA ALA A 33 -0.57 16.58 -2.04
C ALA A 33 -1.47 15.40 -1.66
N VAL A 34 -1.23 14.86 -0.48
CA VAL A 34 -2.05 13.81 0.13
C VAL A 34 -2.55 14.32 1.46
N ASN A 35 -3.86 14.54 1.56
CA ASN A 35 -4.49 15.16 2.73
C ASN A 35 -3.68 16.39 3.19
N ASN A 36 -3.49 17.35 2.28
CA ASN A 36 -2.72 18.58 2.46
C ASN A 36 -1.21 18.43 2.78
N VAL A 37 -0.69 17.21 2.93
CA VAL A 37 0.75 16.96 3.10
C VAL A 37 1.45 16.87 1.75
N GLN A 38 2.63 17.48 1.69
CA GLN A 38 3.46 17.59 0.49
C GLN A 38 4.91 17.20 0.80
N LEU A 39 5.66 16.82 -0.23
CA LEU A 39 7.12 16.70 -0.13
C LEU A 39 7.74 18.02 0.38
N ASN A 40 8.86 17.91 1.08
CA ASN A 40 9.59 18.98 1.76
C ASN A 40 8.89 19.65 2.96
N MET A 41 7.63 19.30 3.26
CA MET A 41 6.96 19.75 4.47
C MET A 41 7.75 19.32 5.72
N LYS A 42 7.86 20.19 6.73
CA LYS A 42 8.55 19.86 7.98
C LYS A 42 7.78 18.79 8.75
N LYS A 43 8.50 17.84 9.34
CA LYS A 43 7.93 16.78 10.18
C LYS A 43 7.05 17.34 11.30
N GLY A 44 7.48 18.43 11.96
CA GLY A 44 6.70 19.08 13.01
C GLY A 44 5.31 19.52 12.55
N ASN A 45 5.18 20.07 11.33
CA ASN A 45 3.87 20.47 10.78
C ASN A 45 2.97 19.25 10.50
N VAL A 46 3.57 18.12 10.11
CA VAL A 46 2.81 16.87 9.91
C VAL A 46 2.33 16.31 11.25
N GLU A 47 3.19 16.35 12.28
CA GLU A 47 2.83 15.91 13.63
C GLU A 47 1.84 16.85 14.32
N GLU A 48 1.85 18.14 14.00
CA GLU A 48 0.81 19.08 14.43
C GLU A 48 -0.55 18.73 13.81
N LYS A 49 -0.55 18.33 12.52
CA LYS A 49 -1.77 17.92 11.82
C LYS A 49 -2.34 16.59 12.31
N TYR A 50 -1.51 15.55 12.43
CA TYR A 50 -1.97 14.19 12.70
C TYR A 50 -1.74 13.71 14.13
N GLY A 51 -1.00 14.47 14.94
CA GLY A 51 -0.46 13.98 16.20
C GLY A 51 0.62 12.91 15.99
N LYS A 52 0.67 11.95 16.91
CA LYS A 52 1.63 10.83 16.85
C LYS A 52 1.22 9.82 15.78
N ALA A 53 2.21 9.31 15.04
CA ALA A 53 2.01 8.22 14.09
C ALA A 53 1.41 7.00 14.79
N LYS A 54 0.41 6.38 14.14
CA LYS A 54 -0.24 5.16 14.62
C LYS A 54 0.69 3.95 14.53
N ARG A 55 1.56 3.94 13.52
CA ARG A 55 2.62 2.93 13.38
C ARG A 55 3.89 3.53 12.80
N ILE A 56 5.03 3.00 13.23
CA ILE A 56 6.34 3.31 12.67
C ILE A 56 7.00 2.00 12.28
N THR A 57 7.39 1.87 11.00
CA THR A 57 7.99 0.65 10.45
C THR A 57 9.23 1.00 9.62
N THR A 58 10.23 0.13 9.59
CA THR A 58 11.41 0.31 8.73
C THR A 58 11.03 0.06 7.27
N ASN A 59 11.66 0.76 6.34
CA ASN A 59 11.34 0.64 4.91
C ASN A 59 12.55 0.29 4.05
N GLU A 60 12.31 0.04 2.76
CA GLU A 60 13.28 -0.40 1.76
C GLU A 60 14.45 0.57 1.58
N TYR A 61 14.24 1.84 1.90
CA TYR A 61 15.23 2.91 1.78
C TYR A 61 16.19 3.00 2.98
N GLY A 62 16.08 2.07 3.94
CA GLY A 62 16.82 2.14 5.21
C GLY A 62 16.40 3.36 6.04
N THR A 63 15.11 3.72 5.97
CA THR A 63 14.47 4.77 6.77
C THR A 63 13.21 4.20 7.43
N LYS A 64 12.23 5.04 7.77
CA LYS A 64 10.98 4.62 8.40
C LYS A 64 9.77 5.20 7.67
N TRP A 65 8.74 4.36 7.50
CA TRP A 65 7.39 4.80 7.22
C TRP A 65 6.67 5.10 8.54
N TYR A 66 6.01 6.25 8.59
CA TYR A 66 5.14 6.69 9.67
C TYR A 66 3.71 6.65 9.12
N ALA A 67 2.90 5.72 9.61
CA ALA A 67 1.50 5.59 9.23
C ALA A 67 0.63 6.48 10.10
N TYR A 68 -0.19 7.30 9.46
CA TYR A 68 -1.18 8.18 10.08
C TYR A 68 -2.56 7.83 9.50
N TYR A 69 -3.57 7.82 10.36
CA TYR A 69 -4.97 7.64 10.00
C TYR A 69 -5.84 8.00 11.20
N ASP A 70 -7.09 8.32 10.91
CA ASP A 70 -8.12 8.64 11.90
C ASP A 70 -9.03 7.44 12.14
N GLY A 71 -9.42 7.27 13.40
CA GLY A 71 -10.29 6.18 13.84
C GLY A 71 -9.93 4.84 13.20
N ASP A 72 -10.86 4.35 12.37
CA ASP A 72 -10.81 3.10 11.64
C ASP A 72 -10.20 3.29 10.23
N TYR A 73 -8.90 3.59 10.16
CA TYR A 73 -8.09 3.75 8.93
C TYR A 73 -8.56 4.85 7.95
N GLN A 74 -9.40 5.80 8.37
CA GLN A 74 -9.79 6.92 7.53
C GLN A 74 -8.60 7.84 7.25
N ARG A 75 -8.56 8.42 6.04
CA ARG A 75 -7.51 9.36 5.60
C ARG A 75 -6.09 8.81 5.77
N PHE A 76 -5.94 7.48 5.66
CA PHE A 76 -4.68 6.76 5.74
C PHE A 76 -3.59 7.35 4.83
N VAL A 77 -2.44 7.65 5.42
CA VAL A 77 -1.23 8.10 4.74
C VAL A 77 0.00 7.49 5.40
N MET A 78 0.95 7.05 4.59
CA MET A 78 2.29 6.69 5.04
C MET A 78 3.28 7.77 4.62
N ILE A 79 4.12 8.22 5.54
CA ILE A 79 5.08 9.31 5.31
C ILE A 79 6.47 8.87 5.75
N ALA A 80 7.49 9.13 4.94
CA ALA A 80 8.88 8.93 5.30
C ALA A 80 9.65 10.26 5.29
N TYR A 81 10.55 10.40 6.25
CA TYR A 81 11.29 11.64 6.48
C TYR A 81 12.79 11.45 6.29
N LEU A 82 13.45 12.49 5.77
CA LEU A 82 14.90 12.71 5.88
C LEU A 82 15.12 14.16 6.33
N ASP A 83 16.11 14.39 7.18
CA ASP A 83 16.45 15.73 7.70
C ASP A 83 15.22 16.51 8.21
N ASN A 84 14.32 15.82 8.92
CA ASN A 84 13.05 16.34 9.44
C ASN A 84 12.11 16.94 8.40
N LYS A 85 12.21 16.51 7.13
CA LYS A 85 11.28 16.88 6.05
C LYS A 85 10.69 15.65 5.37
N VAL A 86 9.50 15.80 4.81
CA VAL A 86 8.82 14.75 4.04
C VAL A 86 9.60 14.47 2.76
N HIS A 87 10.04 13.23 2.58
CA HIS A 87 10.82 12.78 1.42
C HIS A 87 10.18 11.60 0.68
N ALA A 88 9.19 10.96 1.29
CA ALA A 88 8.27 10.09 0.59
C ALA A 88 6.88 10.13 1.24
N LEU A 89 5.83 9.87 0.46
CA LEU A 89 4.45 9.78 0.91
C LEU A 89 3.67 8.77 0.06
N TYR A 90 2.72 8.07 0.67
CA TYR A 90 1.83 7.12 0.03
C TYR A 90 0.40 7.21 0.60
N THR A 91 -0.61 7.05 -0.25
CA THR A 91 -2.00 6.77 0.15
C THR A 91 -2.73 5.94 -0.90
N ASN A 92 -3.66 5.10 -0.47
CA ASN A 92 -4.71 4.48 -1.29
C ASN A 92 -6.12 5.01 -0.93
N GLN A 93 -6.20 6.17 -0.30
CA GLN A 93 -7.46 6.79 0.08
C GLN A 93 -7.85 7.91 -0.89
N ASN A 94 -9.14 8.25 -0.95
CA ASN A 94 -9.66 9.37 -1.73
C ASN A 94 -9.34 10.76 -1.12
N ILE A 95 -8.05 11.05 -0.93
CA ILE A 95 -7.51 12.29 -0.34
C ILE A 95 -6.36 12.88 -1.15
N ILE A 96 -6.26 12.49 -2.42
CA ILE A 96 -5.25 12.98 -3.38
C ILE A 96 -5.74 14.29 -4.00
N THR A 97 -4.93 15.34 -3.90
CA THR A 97 -5.11 16.58 -4.66
C THR A 97 -3.89 16.87 -5.53
N SER A 98 -4.09 17.56 -6.65
CA SER A 98 -2.99 17.92 -7.55
C SER A 98 -3.32 19.12 -8.42
N LYS A 99 -2.27 19.83 -8.86
CA LYS A 99 -2.39 20.92 -9.85
C LYS A 99 -3.00 20.44 -11.17
N SER A 100 -2.67 19.20 -11.55
CA SER A 100 -3.16 18.55 -12.77
C SER A 100 -4.55 17.95 -12.63
N LYS A 101 -5.29 18.25 -11.55
CA LYS A 101 -6.66 17.74 -11.29
C LYS A 101 -6.76 16.21 -11.32
N ILE A 102 -5.64 15.52 -11.09
CA ILE A 102 -5.57 14.08 -10.86
C ILE A 102 -5.93 13.84 -9.40
N LYS A 103 -6.88 12.93 -9.22
CA LYS A 103 -7.44 12.46 -7.94
C LYS A 103 -7.78 10.98 -8.06
N TYR A 104 -8.23 10.37 -6.97
CA TYR A 104 -8.78 9.02 -6.97
C TYR A 104 -9.83 8.85 -8.11
N GLY A 105 -9.80 7.70 -8.78
CA GLY A 105 -10.67 7.35 -9.90
C GLY A 105 -10.33 8.06 -11.23
N THR A 106 -9.33 8.94 -11.28
CA THR A 106 -8.93 9.57 -12.57
C THR A 106 -8.50 8.47 -13.56
N PRO A 107 -9.04 8.40 -14.78
CA PRO A 107 -8.65 7.35 -15.71
C PRO A 107 -7.18 7.46 -16.12
N LYS A 108 -6.49 6.31 -16.25
CA LYS A 108 -5.07 6.22 -16.67
C LYS A 108 -4.74 7.04 -17.92
N GLN A 109 -5.61 7.03 -18.93
CA GLN A 109 -5.40 7.81 -20.16
C GLN A 109 -5.38 9.32 -19.88
N VAL A 110 -6.25 9.79 -18.99
CA VAL A 110 -6.29 11.19 -18.56
C VAL A 110 -5.05 11.54 -17.74
N VAL A 111 -4.56 10.63 -16.88
CA VAL A 111 -3.30 10.83 -16.16
C VAL A 111 -2.14 11.05 -17.14
N ARG A 112 -1.97 10.17 -18.13
CA ARG A 112 -0.93 10.31 -19.15
C ARG A 112 -1.09 11.56 -20.02
N GLN A 113 -2.32 11.94 -20.35
CA GLN A 113 -2.58 13.20 -21.07
C GLN A 113 -2.09 14.42 -20.28
N ARG A 114 -2.23 14.41 -18.95
CA ARG A 114 -1.94 15.56 -18.09
C ARG A 114 -0.52 15.58 -17.51
N LEU A 115 0.12 14.42 -17.33
CA LEU A 115 1.50 14.31 -16.81
C LEU A 115 2.54 14.02 -17.90
N GLY A 116 2.11 13.67 -19.11
CA GLY A 116 3.00 13.25 -20.18
C GLY A 116 3.25 11.74 -20.18
N GLN A 117 4.36 11.32 -20.80
CA GLN A 117 4.71 9.90 -20.88
C GLN A 117 5.38 9.42 -19.58
N PRO A 118 5.01 8.24 -19.07
CA PRO A 118 5.70 7.65 -17.94
C PRO A 118 7.12 7.25 -18.32
N ILE A 119 8.02 7.26 -17.33
CA ILE A 119 9.37 6.72 -17.50
C ILE A 119 9.31 5.19 -17.59
N THR A 120 10.22 4.62 -18.37
CA THR A 120 10.34 3.17 -18.56
C THR A 120 11.56 2.57 -17.83
N GLU A 121 12.41 3.43 -17.26
CA GLU A 121 13.54 3.05 -16.45
C GLU A 121 13.70 4.01 -15.27
N MET A 122 14.04 3.48 -14.10
CA MET A 122 14.39 4.25 -12.90
C MET A 122 15.91 4.17 -12.68
N ASP A 123 16.53 5.33 -12.47
CA ASP A 123 17.95 5.44 -12.16
C ASP A 123 18.18 5.40 -10.64
N LYS A 124 18.84 4.33 -10.16
CA LYS A 124 19.22 4.15 -8.76
C LYS A 124 20.73 4.31 -8.53
N GLN A 125 21.39 5.27 -9.20
CA GLN A 125 22.83 5.55 -9.21
C GLN A 125 23.73 4.42 -9.74
N ARG A 126 23.58 3.19 -9.22
CA ARG A 126 24.39 2.02 -9.54
C ARG A 126 23.65 0.99 -10.39
N LEU A 127 22.35 1.15 -10.56
CA LEU A 127 21.49 0.23 -11.29
C LEU A 127 20.40 1.03 -12.01
N ARG A 128 20.08 0.60 -13.24
CA ARG A 128 18.86 1.01 -13.93
C ARG A 128 17.84 -0.11 -13.81
N ILE A 129 16.65 0.20 -13.32
CA ILE A 129 15.57 -0.76 -13.17
C ILE A 129 14.52 -0.47 -14.24
N ALA A 130 14.28 -1.45 -15.11
CA ALA A 130 13.22 -1.37 -16.09
C ALA A 130 11.86 -1.40 -15.39
N ILE A 131 10.98 -0.49 -15.78
CA ILE A 131 9.60 -0.43 -15.33
C ILE A 131 8.75 -1.05 -16.44
N LYS A 132 8.42 -2.33 -16.27
CA LYS A 132 7.54 -3.08 -17.18
C LYS A 132 6.29 -3.49 -16.41
N ASN A 133 5.31 -2.59 -16.33
CA ASN A 133 4.08 -2.85 -15.58
C ASN A 133 2.89 -2.11 -16.23
N SER A 134 1.71 -2.73 -16.24
CA SER A 134 0.47 -2.16 -16.76
C SER A 134 -0.44 -1.58 -15.67
N GLU A 135 -0.22 -1.95 -14.42
CA GLU A 135 -1.01 -1.65 -13.21
C GLU A 135 -0.57 -0.37 -12.52
N TYR A 136 0.61 0.17 -12.85
CA TYR A 136 1.03 1.51 -12.42
C TYR A 136 1.86 2.21 -13.49
N ASP A 137 1.89 3.54 -13.42
CA ASP A 137 2.81 4.39 -14.18
C ASP A 137 3.74 5.11 -13.20
N VAL A 138 4.99 5.33 -13.61
CA VAL A 138 5.93 6.17 -12.86
C VAL A 138 6.25 7.39 -13.69
N PHE A 139 6.18 8.57 -13.08
CA PHE A 139 6.59 9.85 -13.64
C PHE A 139 7.78 10.38 -12.86
N HIS A 140 8.70 11.05 -13.53
CA HIS A 140 9.84 11.68 -12.88
C HIS A 140 9.94 13.14 -13.32
N SER A 141 9.83 14.05 -12.35
CA SER A 141 10.03 15.48 -12.58
C SER A 141 10.43 16.15 -11.28
N ASN A 142 11.22 17.23 -11.38
CA ASN A 142 11.65 18.04 -10.22
C ASN A 142 12.25 17.21 -9.07
N HIS A 143 13.08 16.21 -9.40
CA HIS A 143 13.74 15.31 -8.43
C HIS A 143 12.78 14.45 -7.59
N VAL A 144 11.62 14.12 -8.15
CA VAL A 144 10.61 13.29 -7.49
C VAL A 144 10.10 12.23 -8.45
N TYR A 145 10.16 10.98 -8.02
CA TYR A 145 9.42 9.88 -8.62
C TYR A 145 8.00 9.89 -8.09
N THR A 146 7.02 9.96 -8.97
CA THR A 146 5.59 9.85 -8.65
C THR A 146 5.04 8.60 -9.30
N THR A 147 4.70 7.60 -8.50
CA THR A 147 4.03 6.38 -8.94
C THR A 147 2.52 6.53 -8.76
N ILE A 148 1.78 6.30 -9.84
CA ILE A 148 0.33 6.29 -9.87
C ILE A 148 -0.12 4.85 -10.09
N PHE A 149 -0.83 4.28 -9.12
CA PHE A 149 -1.39 2.94 -9.21
C PHE A 149 -2.82 2.99 -9.75
N TYR A 150 -3.16 1.98 -10.55
CA TYR A 150 -4.45 1.87 -11.20
C TYR A 150 -5.12 0.55 -10.86
N ASP A 151 -6.44 0.55 -10.91
CA ASP A 151 -7.23 -0.68 -10.91
C ASP A 151 -7.61 -1.08 -12.34
N LYS A 152 -6.99 -2.15 -12.84
CA LYS A 152 -7.28 -2.66 -14.19
C LYS A 152 -8.69 -3.23 -14.35
N HIS A 153 -9.35 -3.56 -13.25
CA HIS A 153 -10.72 -4.06 -13.19
C HIS A 153 -11.76 -2.95 -13.01
N GLU A 154 -11.32 -1.73 -12.67
CA GLU A 154 -12.18 -0.55 -12.53
C GLU A 154 -11.74 0.57 -13.48
N GLN A 155 -11.88 0.33 -14.78
CA GLN A 155 -11.61 1.29 -15.86
C GLN A 155 -10.19 1.89 -15.86
N ASN A 156 -9.22 1.23 -15.21
CA ASN A 156 -7.88 1.79 -14.98
C ASN A 156 -7.93 3.16 -14.27
N GLY A 157 -8.85 3.32 -13.31
CA GLY A 157 -8.91 4.50 -12.44
C GLY A 157 -7.77 4.52 -11.43
N VAL A 158 -7.29 5.70 -11.06
CA VAL A 158 -6.29 5.88 -9.98
C VAL A 158 -6.82 5.35 -8.66
N THR A 159 -6.09 4.45 -8.01
CA THR A 159 -6.40 3.95 -6.65
C THR A 159 -5.41 4.44 -5.60
N ALA A 160 -4.15 4.60 -5.96
CA ALA A 160 -3.12 5.05 -5.04
C ALA A 160 -2.09 5.96 -5.69
N LEU A 161 -1.44 6.76 -4.85
CA LEU A 161 -0.33 7.64 -5.20
C LEU A 161 0.82 7.36 -4.26
N MET A 162 2.03 7.19 -4.81
CA MET A 162 3.27 7.23 -4.05
C MET A 162 4.21 8.28 -4.63
N GLN A 163 4.77 9.15 -3.80
CA GLN A 163 5.85 10.04 -4.19
C GLN A 163 7.11 9.74 -3.39
N VAL A 164 8.25 9.69 -4.06
CA VAL A 164 9.57 9.43 -3.47
C VAL A 164 10.57 10.40 -4.10
N SER A 165 11.25 11.20 -3.27
CA SER A 165 12.31 12.09 -3.76
C SER A 165 13.53 11.33 -4.26
N ASP A 166 14.28 11.89 -5.21
CA ASP A 166 15.56 11.35 -5.69
C ASP A 166 16.50 11.01 -4.53
N LYS A 167 16.56 11.89 -3.52
CA LYS A 167 17.42 11.72 -2.35
C LYS A 167 17.06 10.46 -1.56
N MET A 168 15.77 10.13 -1.46
CA MET A 168 15.31 8.90 -0.82
C MET A 168 15.58 7.69 -1.72
N GLU A 169 15.21 7.77 -3.00
CA GLU A 169 15.33 6.65 -3.94
C GLU A 169 16.79 6.19 -4.10
N LYS A 170 17.74 7.13 -4.16
CA LYS A 170 19.19 6.85 -4.26
C LYS A 170 19.77 6.09 -3.06
N ARG A 171 19.04 5.97 -1.94
CA ARG A 171 19.46 5.14 -0.80
C ARG A 171 19.32 3.65 -1.09
N LEU A 172 18.40 3.28 -1.96
CA LEU A 172 18.17 1.90 -2.38
C LEU A 172 19.11 1.55 -3.54
N THR A 173 20.32 1.12 -3.21
CA THR A 173 21.41 0.89 -4.17
C THR A 173 21.34 -0.45 -4.93
N LYS A 174 20.36 -1.30 -4.58
CA LYS A 174 20.02 -2.56 -5.26
C LYS A 174 18.51 -2.59 -5.52
N GLN A 175 18.02 -3.58 -6.25
CA GLN A 175 16.57 -3.75 -6.45
C GLN A 175 15.82 -3.95 -5.12
N TYR A 176 16.38 -4.75 -4.21
CA TYR A 176 15.81 -5.03 -2.89
C TYR A 176 16.71 -4.49 -1.77
N ALA A 177 16.07 -4.10 -0.68
CA ALA A 177 16.75 -3.74 0.55
C ALA A 177 17.53 -4.94 1.13
N ALA A 178 18.48 -4.67 2.03
CA ALA A 178 19.15 -5.75 2.75
C ALA A 178 18.14 -6.45 3.69
N PRO A 179 17.96 -7.78 3.58
CA PRO A 179 17.06 -8.52 4.45
C PRO A 179 17.43 -8.38 5.92
N SER A 180 16.42 -8.30 6.77
CA SER A 180 16.56 -8.40 8.22
C SER A 180 15.23 -8.80 8.83
N LYS A 181 15.26 -9.46 10.00
CA LYS A 181 14.03 -9.80 10.74
C LYS A 181 13.19 -8.54 11.05
N SER A 182 13.83 -7.41 11.33
CA SER A 182 13.16 -6.12 11.54
C SER A 182 12.48 -5.59 10.30
N LEU A 183 13.08 -5.78 9.11
CA LEU A 183 12.48 -5.36 7.84
C LEU A 183 11.32 -6.28 7.46
N ALA A 184 11.48 -7.60 7.61
CA ALA A 184 10.40 -8.58 7.43
C ALA A 184 9.19 -8.22 8.30
N LYS A 185 9.40 -8.02 9.61
CA LYS A 185 8.32 -7.62 10.52
C LYS A 185 7.70 -6.26 10.17
N SER A 186 8.51 -5.34 9.65
CA SER A 186 8.02 -4.05 9.17
C SER A 186 7.12 -4.21 7.94
N TYR A 187 7.50 -5.08 7.00
CA TYR A 187 6.70 -5.39 5.81
C TYR A 187 5.40 -6.09 6.17
N GLU A 188 5.38 -7.02 7.13
CA GLU A 188 4.15 -7.63 7.66
C GLU A 188 3.17 -6.56 8.13
N MET A 189 3.63 -5.65 9.01
CA MET A 189 2.73 -4.66 9.60
C MET A 189 2.32 -3.57 8.61
N GLN A 190 3.18 -3.21 7.66
CA GLN A 190 2.79 -2.33 6.55
C GLN A 190 1.68 -2.96 5.71
N ASN A 191 1.78 -4.25 5.42
CA ASN A 191 0.80 -4.96 4.62
C ASN A 191 -0.54 -5.13 5.37
N VAL A 192 -0.53 -5.37 6.68
CA VAL A 192 -1.74 -5.28 7.54
C VAL A 192 -2.39 -3.90 7.45
N ASP A 193 -1.60 -2.83 7.56
CA ASP A 193 -2.14 -1.47 7.47
C ASP A 193 -2.74 -1.18 6.08
N LEU A 194 -2.11 -1.67 5.02
CA LEU A 194 -2.59 -1.53 3.63
C LEU A 194 -3.89 -2.31 3.38
N ILE A 195 -4.00 -3.54 3.87
CA ILE A 195 -5.24 -4.34 3.82
C ILE A 195 -6.38 -3.57 4.48
N ASN A 196 -6.16 -3.05 5.68
CA ASN A 196 -7.21 -2.34 6.42
C ASN A 196 -7.55 -0.98 5.81
N SER A 197 -6.58 -0.24 5.27
CA SER A 197 -6.89 1.00 4.54
C SER A 197 -7.67 0.72 3.26
N GLU A 198 -7.35 -0.34 2.54
CA GLU A 198 -8.09 -0.76 1.33
C GLU A 198 -9.53 -1.16 1.68
N ARG A 199 -9.72 -2.00 2.71
CA ARG A 199 -11.05 -2.34 3.22
C ARG A 199 -11.84 -1.10 3.60
N LYS A 200 -11.18 -0.12 4.24
CA LYS A 200 -11.83 1.14 4.59
C LYS A 200 -12.26 1.95 3.38
N GLN A 201 -11.42 2.02 2.34
CA GLN A 201 -11.74 2.67 1.07
C GLN A 201 -12.97 2.03 0.39
N HIS A 202 -13.15 0.72 0.58
CA HIS A 202 -14.31 -0.06 0.13
C HIS A 202 -15.47 -0.10 1.15
N GLN A 203 -15.44 0.74 2.20
CA GLN A 203 -16.50 0.83 3.23
C GLN A 203 -16.74 -0.47 4.01
N LEU A 204 -15.72 -1.33 4.11
CA LEU A 204 -15.75 -2.56 4.89
C LEU A 204 -15.15 -2.35 6.29
N ALA A 205 -15.57 -3.21 7.23
CA ALA A 205 -14.95 -3.27 8.55
C ALA A 205 -13.49 -3.73 8.44
N THR A 206 -12.61 -3.14 9.25
CA THR A 206 -11.20 -3.55 9.33
C THR A 206 -11.05 -4.92 9.99
N LEU A 207 -9.94 -5.59 9.66
CA LEU A 207 -9.57 -6.87 10.22
C LEU A 207 -8.70 -6.67 11.46
N SER A 208 -8.96 -7.48 12.49
CA SER A 208 -8.11 -7.56 13.67
C SER A 208 -6.78 -8.23 13.33
N TYR A 209 -5.68 -7.64 13.76
CA TYR A 209 -4.36 -8.26 13.62
C TYR A 209 -4.20 -9.44 14.60
N SER A 210 -3.79 -10.61 14.12
CA SER A 210 -3.44 -11.77 14.96
C SER A 210 -1.97 -12.14 14.83
N SER A 211 -1.23 -12.07 15.95
CA SER A 211 0.17 -12.50 16.00
C SER A 211 0.35 -13.99 15.76
N ASN A 212 -0.63 -14.81 16.18
CA ASN A 212 -0.57 -16.27 16.03
C ASN A 212 -0.74 -16.66 14.55
N ILE A 213 -1.73 -16.07 13.86
CA ILE A 213 -1.92 -16.29 12.42
C ILE A 213 -0.70 -15.74 11.64
N SER A 214 -0.16 -14.59 12.04
CA SER A 214 1.09 -14.06 11.49
C SER A 214 2.27 -15.01 11.68
N ASN A 215 2.31 -15.80 12.74
CA ASN A 215 3.37 -16.78 12.96
C ASN A 215 3.27 -17.92 11.95
N THR A 216 2.08 -18.47 11.74
CA THR A 216 1.82 -19.49 10.71
C THR A 216 2.13 -18.98 9.31
N ALA A 217 1.68 -17.77 8.97
CA ALA A 217 1.96 -17.14 7.69
C ALA A 217 3.47 -16.91 7.48
N ARG A 218 4.20 -16.55 8.54
CA ARG A 218 5.66 -16.35 8.47
C ARG A 218 6.39 -17.66 8.23
N LYS A 219 6.01 -18.75 8.90
CA LYS A 219 6.58 -20.09 8.65
C LYS A 219 6.45 -20.47 7.18
N HIS A 220 5.30 -20.19 6.54
CA HIS A 220 5.11 -20.48 5.11
C HIS A 220 5.96 -19.58 4.20
N SER A 221 6.11 -18.30 4.56
CA SER A 221 7.00 -17.39 3.81
C SER A 221 8.47 -17.79 3.94
N GLU A 222 8.90 -18.21 5.13
CA GLU A 222 10.24 -18.76 5.41
C GLU A 222 10.47 -20.06 4.61
N ASP A 223 9.47 -20.94 4.54
CA ASP A 223 9.53 -22.19 3.78
C ASP A 223 9.70 -21.95 2.28
N MET A 224 8.84 -21.11 1.70
CA MET A 224 8.92 -20.69 0.29
C MET A 224 10.26 -20.02 -0.04
N ALA A 225 10.71 -19.10 0.82
CA ALA A 225 11.95 -18.37 0.62
C ALA A 225 13.18 -19.28 0.69
N LYS A 226 13.20 -20.22 1.64
CA LYS A 226 14.32 -21.15 1.85
C LYS A 226 14.41 -22.22 0.78
N HIS A 227 13.28 -22.70 0.27
CA HIS A 227 13.24 -23.81 -0.69
C HIS A 227 12.93 -23.35 -2.13
N HIS A 228 12.92 -22.04 -2.38
CA HIS A 228 12.78 -21.43 -3.71
C HIS A 228 11.55 -21.89 -4.50
N TYR A 229 10.41 -22.03 -3.82
CA TYR A 229 9.12 -22.33 -4.46
C TYR A 229 8.08 -21.25 -4.13
N PHE A 230 6.97 -21.25 -4.85
CA PHE A 230 5.87 -20.31 -4.63
C PHE A 230 4.53 -21.01 -4.89
N ASP A 231 3.93 -21.54 -3.82
CA ASP A 231 2.68 -22.29 -3.87
C ASP A 231 1.92 -22.17 -2.53
N HIS A 232 0.59 -22.30 -2.59
CA HIS A 232 -0.28 -22.36 -1.41
C HIS A 232 -0.08 -23.65 -0.61
N THR A 233 0.25 -24.75 -1.29
CA THR A 233 0.56 -26.04 -0.68
C THR A 233 2.06 -26.10 -0.42
N ASN A 234 2.47 -26.39 0.82
CA ASN A 234 3.89 -26.51 1.14
C ASN A 234 4.47 -27.86 0.65
N LEU A 235 5.78 -28.04 0.81
CA LEU A 235 6.46 -29.26 0.36
C LEU A 235 6.05 -30.51 1.14
N ASP A 236 5.47 -30.34 2.32
CA ASP A 236 4.87 -31.40 3.14
C ASP A 236 3.42 -31.73 2.75
N GLN A 237 2.93 -31.17 1.64
CA GLN A 237 1.56 -31.34 1.11
C GLN A 237 0.46 -30.75 2.00
N GLU A 238 0.81 -29.83 2.90
CA GLU A 238 -0.13 -29.12 3.75
C GLU A 238 -0.70 -27.90 3.02
N SER A 239 -2.03 -27.80 2.99
CA SER A 239 -2.72 -26.59 2.55
C SER A 239 -2.60 -25.47 3.59
N PRO A 240 -2.98 -24.21 3.26
CA PRO A 240 -3.02 -23.12 4.24
C PRO A 240 -3.88 -23.47 5.48
N PHE A 241 -4.94 -24.24 5.27
CA PHE A 241 -5.86 -24.67 6.32
C PHE A 241 -5.26 -25.73 7.23
N ASP A 242 -4.45 -26.63 6.68
CA ASP A 242 -3.74 -27.64 7.46
C ASP A 242 -2.68 -26.97 8.34
N ARG A 243 -1.94 -26.00 7.78
CA ARG A 243 -0.97 -25.19 8.54
C ARG A 243 -1.62 -24.40 9.69
N LEU A 244 -2.78 -23.77 9.43
CA LEU A 244 -3.54 -23.07 10.47
C LEU A 244 -4.01 -24.02 11.59
N LYS A 245 -4.53 -25.20 11.23
CA LYS A 245 -4.97 -26.22 12.22
C LYS A 245 -3.80 -26.80 13.01
N ALA A 246 -2.67 -27.06 12.35
CA ALA A 246 -1.45 -27.55 13.00
C ALA A 246 -0.93 -26.56 14.05
N ASP A 247 -1.11 -25.25 13.83
CA ASP A 247 -0.81 -24.19 14.78
C ASP A 247 -1.97 -23.87 15.76
N HIS A 248 -2.97 -24.75 15.84
CA HIS A 248 -4.14 -24.64 16.72
C HIS A 248 -4.94 -23.33 16.55
N ILE A 249 -5.04 -22.85 15.30
CA ILE A 249 -5.90 -21.72 14.94
C ILE A 249 -7.28 -22.25 14.57
N GLU A 250 -8.29 -21.87 15.35
CA GLU A 250 -9.69 -22.14 15.08
C GLU A 250 -10.27 -21.11 14.09
N PHE A 251 -11.03 -21.56 13.10
CA PHE A 251 -11.69 -20.69 12.12
C PHE A 251 -12.90 -21.39 11.49
N ASN A 252 -13.93 -20.62 11.10
CA ASN A 252 -15.06 -21.13 10.32
C ASN A 252 -14.89 -20.86 8.82
N ALA A 253 -14.15 -19.81 8.49
CA ALA A 253 -13.69 -19.51 7.14
C ALA A 253 -12.23 -19.09 7.19
N ALA A 254 -11.46 -19.45 6.16
CA ALA A 254 -10.10 -18.98 6.00
C ALA A 254 -9.75 -18.75 4.52
N GLY A 255 -8.74 -17.93 4.28
CA GLY A 255 -8.18 -17.68 2.95
C GLY A 255 -6.71 -17.30 3.04
N GLU A 256 -5.98 -17.49 1.94
CA GLU A 256 -4.57 -17.13 1.83
C GLU A 256 -4.33 -16.32 0.54
N ASN A 257 -3.55 -15.25 0.64
CA ASN A 257 -2.91 -14.62 -0.51
C ASN A 257 -1.39 -14.78 -0.39
N LEU A 258 -0.74 -14.96 -1.55
CA LEU A 258 0.72 -15.00 -1.63
C LEU A 258 1.21 -13.92 -2.59
N ALA A 259 2.32 -13.28 -2.25
CA ALA A 259 3.07 -12.41 -3.15
C ALA A 259 4.56 -12.68 -3.06
N TYR A 260 5.29 -12.44 -4.15
CA TYR A 260 6.71 -12.70 -4.24
C TYR A 260 7.40 -11.72 -5.20
N GLY A 261 8.57 -11.22 -4.80
CA GLY A 261 9.49 -10.48 -5.67
C GLY A 261 9.15 -8.99 -5.85
N GLN A 262 8.09 -8.47 -5.23
CA GLN A 262 7.84 -7.03 -5.18
C GLN A 262 8.87 -6.32 -4.28
N VAL A 263 9.12 -5.04 -4.50
CA VAL A 263 10.19 -4.33 -3.76
C VAL A 263 9.78 -3.90 -2.35
N SER A 264 8.47 -3.79 -2.08
CA SER A 264 7.92 -3.44 -0.76
C SER A 264 6.45 -3.87 -0.64
N SER A 265 5.91 -3.83 0.59
CA SER A 265 4.53 -4.19 0.88
C SER A 265 3.50 -3.34 0.12
N ILE A 266 3.83 -2.09 -0.22
CA ILE A 266 2.97 -1.24 -1.06
C ILE A 266 2.78 -1.88 -2.44
N TYR A 267 3.87 -2.27 -3.11
CA TYR A 267 3.79 -2.91 -4.42
C TYR A 267 3.16 -4.30 -4.37
N ALA A 268 3.45 -5.08 -3.32
CA ALA A 268 2.81 -6.39 -3.10
C ALA A 268 1.28 -6.23 -2.99
N HIS A 269 0.82 -5.34 -2.11
CA HIS A 269 -0.60 -5.08 -1.91
C HIS A 269 -1.30 -4.60 -3.18
N GLN A 270 -0.71 -3.64 -3.91
CA GLN A 270 -1.30 -3.13 -5.16
C GLN A 270 -1.39 -4.21 -6.25
N GLY A 271 -0.42 -5.13 -6.31
CA GLY A 271 -0.46 -6.30 -7.20
C GLY A 271 -1.54 -7.31 -6.80
N LEU A 272 -1.67 -7.59 -5.49
CA LEU A 272 -2.73 -8.46 -4.96
C LEU A 272 -4.12 -7.89 -5.25
N MET A 273 -4.31 -6.59 -5.06
CA MET A 273 -5.56 -5.93 -5.42
C MET A 273 -5.86 -6.03 -6.91
N ASN A 274 -4.87 -6.00 -7.80
CA ASN A 274 -5.09 -6.23 -9.24
C ASN A 274 -5.26 -7.72 -9.63
N SER A 275 -5.27 -8.66 -8.68
CA SER A 275 -5.66 -10.05 -8.93
C SER A 275 -7.05 -10.31 -8.35
N LEU A 276 -8.04 -10.64 -9.18
CA LEU A 276 -9.42 -10.85 -8.71
C LEU A 276 -9.54 -11.99 -7.67
N GLY A 277 -8.69 -13.01 -7.76
CA GLY A 277 -8.64 -14.08 -6.75
C GLY A 277 -8.20 -13.55 -5.39
N HIS A 278 -7.09 -12.81 -5.36
CA HIS A 278 -6.53 -12.26 -4.12
C HIS A 278 -7.37 -11.11 -3.54
N ARG A 279 -7.91 -10.24 -4.42
CA ARG A 279 -8.82 -9.15 -4.05
C ARG A 279 -10.04 -9.67 -3.30
N LYS A 280 -10.61 -10.80 -3.73
CA LYS A 280 -11.76 -11.42 -3.04
C LYS A 280 -11.44 -11.73 -1.58
N ASN A 281 -10.23 -12.17 -1.25
CA ASN A 281 -9.84 -12.40 0.14
C ASN A 281 -9.71 -11.08 0.92
N ILE A 282 -9.01 -10.09 0.37
CA ILE A 282 -8.83 -8.76 1.00
C ILE A 282 -10.17 -8.11 1.34
N LEU A 283 -11.14 -8.19 0.42
CA LEU A 283 -12.46 -7.55 0.52
C LEU A 283 -13.55 -8.50 1.04
N ASN A 284 -13.22 -9.69 1.53
CA ASN A 284 -14.24 -10.62 2.03
C ASN A 284 -14.85 -10.09 3.33
N GLU A 285 -16.17 -9.95 3.38
CA GLU A 285 -16.90 -9.49 4.57
C GLU A 285 -16.97 -10.55 5.67
N HIS A 286 -16.77 -11.83 5.33
CA HIS A 286 -16.80 -12.92 6.29
C HIS A 286 -15.52 -13.05 7.12
N PHE A 287 -14.42 -12.41 6.69
CA PHE A 287 -13.20 -12.37 7.47
C PHE A 287 -13.23 -11.22 8.48
N ASN A 288 -12.74 -11.49 9.69
CA ASN A 288 -12.64 -10.53 10.78
C ASN A 288 -11.21 -10.41 11.35
N THR A 289 -10.31 -11.31 10.96
CA THR A 289 -8.94 -11.38 11.46
C THR A 289 -7.95 -11.60 10.32
N VAL A 290 -6.76 -11.01 10.42
CA VAL A 290 -5.66 -11.18 9.47
C VAL A 290 -4.33 -11.37 10.21
N GLY A 291 -3.49 -12.24 9.66
CA GLY A 291 -2.08 -12.33 10.02
C GLY A 291 -1.23 -12.37 8.76
N VAL A 292 -0.17 -11.56 8.73
CA VAL A 292 0.76 -11.50 7.61
C VAL A 292 2.13 -12.03 8.06
N GLY A 293 2.76 -12.83 7.20
CA GLY A 293 4.13 -13.28 7.32
C GLY A 293 4.97 -12.79 6.16
N VAL A 294 6.23 -12.44 6.43
CA VAL A 294 7.20 -12.06 5.40
C VAL A 294 8.54 -12.69 5.69
N ASP A 295 9.20 -13.22 4.66
CA ASP A 295 10.62 -13.54 4.71
C ASP A 295 11.31 -13.26 3.37
N PHE A 296 12.63 -13.39 3.32
CA PHE A 296 13.43 -13.12 2.13
C PHE A 296 14.28 -14.33 1.76
N ASN A 297 14.41 -14.62 0.46
CA ASN A 297 15.42 -15.57 0.01
C ASN A 297 16.84 -14.97 0.01
N ASP A 298 17.82 -15.77 -0.40
CA ASP A 298 19.22 -15.39 -0.52
C ASP A 298 19.48 -14.28 -1.57
N GLU A 299 18.66 -14.18 -2.60
CA GLU A 299 18.61 -13.08 -3.58
C GLU A 299 17.97 -11.79 -3.05
N ARG A 300 17.52 -11.80 -1.78
CA ARG A 300 16.80 -10.70 -1.09
C ARG A 300 15.39 -10.44 -1.62
N GLN A 301 14.84 -11.36 -2.40
CA GLN A 301 13.46 -11.25 -2.87
C GLN A 301 12.52 -11.58 -1.71
N PRO A 302 11.60 -10.67 -1.35
CA PRO A 302 10.61 -10.91 -0.32
C PRO A 302 9.49 -11.85 -0.80
N TYR A 303 9.01 -12.66 0.13
CA TYR A 303 7.82 -13.49 0.05
C TYR A 303 6.84 -13.00 1.11
N TRP A 304 5.58 -12.80 0.72
CA TRP A 304 4.48 -12.47 1.62
C TRP A 304 3.46 -13.59 1.64
N THR A 305 2.95 -13.89 2.82
CA THR A 305 1.75 -14.70 3.03
C THR A 305 0.75 -13.88 3.86
N GLU A 306 -0.44 -13.66 3.33
CA GLU A 306 -1.57 -13.05 4.05
C GLU A 306 -2.59 -14.14 4.37
N ASN A 307 -2.75 -14.48 5.64
CA ASN A 307 -3.78 -15.42 6.11
C ASN A 307 -4.94 -14.66 6.74
N TYR A 308 -6.15 -15.01 6.30
CA TYR A 308 -7.40 -14.42 6.75
C TYR A 308 -8.23 -15.47 7.46
N THR A 309 -8.93 -15.08 8.54
CA THR A 309 -9.89 -15.95 9.23
C THR A 309 -11.18 -15.22 9.59
N GLY A 310 -12.27 -15.98 9.67
CA GLY A 310 -13.63 -15.55 9.97
C GLY A 310 -14.31 -16.45 10.99
#